data_AF-A0A257Q548-F1
#
_entry.id   AF-A0A257Q548-F1
#
_cell.length_a   1.000
_cell.length_b   1.000
_cell.length_c   1.000
_cell.angle_alpha   90.00
_cell.angle_beta   90.00
_cell.angle_gamma   90.00
#
_symmetry.space_group_name_H-M   'P 1'
#
loop_
_entity.id
_entity.type
_entity.pdbx_description
1 polymer ?
#
loop_
_entity_poly.entity_id
_entity_poly.type
_entity_poly.pdbx_seq_one_letter_code
_entity_poly.pdbx_strand_id
1 'polypeptide(L)'
;MQQSSRSAALRITRALPLLALLAMSVGGCSSVYVPSFIKVYQPDIAQGNVLEPQQVAKVQVGMSKSEVNQILGTPALQDIFHRNQR
;
A
#
# COMPACT_ATOMS: atom_id res chain seq x y z
N MET A 1 11.27 -59.64 23.47
CA MET A 1 11.15 -58.71 22.33
C MET A 1 10.15 -57.55 22.53
N GLN A 2 9.21 -57.61 23.49
CA GLN A 2 8.19 -56.55 23.72
C GLN A 2 8.72 -55.17 24.20
N GLN A 3 9.85 -55.14 24.93
CA GLN A 3 10.32 -53.93 25.64
C GLN A 3 11.07 -52.93 24.73
N SER A 4 11.71 -53.41 23.66
CA SER A 4 12.44 -52.55 22.70
C SER A 4 11.48 -51.71 21.83
N SER A 5 10.32 -52.27 21.46
CA SER A 5 9.29 -51.61 20.65
C SER A 5 8.59 -50.45 21.40
N ARG A 6 8.39 -50.57 22.72
CA ARG A 6 7.77 -49.53 23.56
C ARG A 6 8.65 -48.29 23.72
N SER A 7 9.97 -48.48 23.82
CA SER A 7 10.96 -47.40 23.93
C SER A 7 11.08 -46.57 22.65
N ALA A 8 11.00 -47.23 21.49
CA ALA A 8 11.03 -46.57 20.19
C ALA A 8 9.74 -45.76 19.95
N ALA A 9 8.57 -46.34 20.25
CA ALA A 9 7.29 -45.63 20.16
C ALA A 9 7.26 -44.37 21.03
N LEU A 10 7.76 -44.46 22.28
CA LEU A 10 7.80 -43.32 23.21
C LEU A 10 8.72 -42.20 22.71
N ARG A 11 9.86 -42.54 22.09
CA ARG A 11 10.80 -41.58 21.47
C ARG A 11 10.17 -40.87 20.27
N ILE A 12 9.43 -41.60 19.43
CA ILE A 12 8.73 -41.05 18.27
C ILE A 12 7.62 -40.07 18.73
N THR A 13 6.80 -40.43 19.71
CA THR A 13 5.77 -39.52 20.27
C THR A 13 6.35 -38.25 20.88
N ARG A 14 7.56 -38.31 21.46
CA ARG A 14 8.25 -37.13 22.01
C ARG A 14 8.87 -36.24 20.94
N ALA A 15 9.20 -36.78 19.77
CA ALA A 15 9.77 -36.04 18.65
C ALA A 15 8.72 -35.33 17.77
N LEU A 16 7.46 -35.79 17.79
CA LEU A 16 6.35 -35.19 17.05
C LEU A 16 6.14 -33.68 17.30
N PRO A 17 6.08 -33.17 18.56
CA PRO A 17 5.87 -31.75 18.79
C PRO A 17 7.04 -30.89 18.28
N LEU A 18 8.27 -31.40 18.39
CA LEU A 18 9.47 -30.71 17.89
C LEU A 18 9.44 -30.60 16.35
N LEU A 19 9.03 -31.67 15.67
CA LEU A 19 8.92 -31.70 14.21
C LEU A 19 7.82 -30.77 13.69
N ALA A 20 6.67 -30.71 14.40
CA ALA A 20 5.59 -29.79 14.06
C ALA A 20 6.01 -28.32 14.20
N LEU A 21 6.75 -27.99 15.27
CA LEU A 21 7.28 -26.63 15.50
C LEU A 21 8.28 -26.23 14.41
N LEU A 22 9.15 -27.16 14.02
CA LEU A 22 10.10 -26.95 12.92
C LEU A 22 9.38 -26.73 11.58
N ALA A 23 8.33 -27.51 11.29
CA ALA A 23 7.55 -27.36 10.06
C ALA A 23 6.83 -26.00 9.98
N MET A 24 6.31 -25.49 11.10
CA MET A 24 5.69 -24.15 11.14
C MET A 24 6.71 -23.01 10.95
N SER A 25 7.98 -23.21 11.32
CA SER A 25 9.03 -22.18 11.18
C SER A 25 9.42 -21.87 9.72
N VAL A 26 9.07 -22.74 8.77
CA VAL A 26 9.39 -22.58 7.33
C VAL A 26 8.17 -22.07 6.53
N GLY A 27 7.01 -21.93 7.16
CA GLY A 27 5.78 -21.43 6.54
C GLY A 27 5.73 -19.90 6.44
N GLY A 28 6.53 -19.31 5.55
CA GLY A 28 6.55 -17.85 5.35
C GLY A 28 6.81 -17.38 3.92
N CYS A 29 6.86 -18.31 2.95
CA CYS A 29 7.15 -17.96 1.57
C CYS A 29 5.87 -17.58 0.81
N SER A 30 5.71 -16.28 0.58
CA SER A 30 4.92 -15.70 -0.51
C SER A 30 3.39 -15.82 -0.42
N SER A 31 2.78 -15.01 0.43
CA SER A 31 1.51 -14.38 0.04
C SER A 31 1.50 -12.93 0.51
N VAL A 32 1.08 -12.02 -0.37
CA VAL A 32 0.76 -10.63 -0.05
C VAL A 32 -0.54 -10.62 0.77
N TYR A 33 -0.55 -11.34 1.88
CA TYR A 33 -1.61 -11.33 2.86
C TYR A 33 -1.06 -10.61 4.07
N VAL A 34 -1.43 -9.34 4.19
CA VAL A 34 -1.22 -8.61 5.43
C VAL A 34 -2.47 -8.85 6.29
N PRO A 35 -2.35 -9.56 7.42
CA PRO A 35 -3.48 -9.76 8.32
C PRO A 35 -4.07 -8.43 8.74
N SER A 36 -5.40 -8.34 8.87
CA SER A 36 -6.10 -7.08 9.20
C SER A 36 -5.68 -6.43 10.52
N PHE A 37 -5.00 -7.17 11.41
CA PHE A 37 -4.43 -6.64 12.65
C PHE A 37 -3.06 -5.96 12.47
N ILE A 38 -2.44 -6.06 11.28
CA ILE A 38 -1.19 -5.37 10.94
C ILE A 38 -1.53 -4.18 10.05
N LYS A 39 -1.33 -2.97 10.59
CA LYS A 39 -1.45 -1.74 9.80
C LYS A 39 -0.15 -1.49 9.04
N VAL A 40 -0.19 -1.65 7.72
CA VAL A 40 0.93 -1.23 6.86
C VAL A 40 1.02 0.28 6.88
N TYR A 41 2.24 0.81 7.00
CA TYR A 41 2.47 2.23 6.84
C TYR A 41 2.10 2.66 5.42
N GLN A 42 1.28 3.70 5.31
CA GLN A 42 0.96 4.35 4.06
C GLN A 42 1.29 5.84 4.18
N PRO A 43 2.24 6.35 3.37
CA PRO A 43 2.52 7.78 3.36
C PRO A 43 1.37 8.54 2.68
N ASP A 44 1.14 9.76 3.13
CA ASP A 44 0.26 10.69 2.42
C ASP A 44 0.98 11.17 1.15
N ILE A 45 0.34 10.94 0.00
CA ILE A 45 0.86 11.38 -1.31
C ILE A 45 0.00 12.55 -1.79
N ALA A 46 0.59 13.75 -1.82
CA ALA A 46 -0.04 14.91 -2.40
C ALA A 46 -0.19 14.73 -3.92
N GLN A 47 -1.38 15.02 -4.45
CA GLN A 47 -1.70 14.90 -5.87
C GLN A 47 -2.28 16.20 -6.42
N GLY A 48 -1.84 16.58 -7.62
CA GLY A 48 -2.33 17.78 -8.31
C GLY A 48 -1.73 19.08 -7.78
N ASN A 49 -2.43 20.18 -8.05
CA ASN A 49 -2.05 21.51 -7.59
C ASN A 49 -2.61 21.79 -6.20
N VAL A 50 -1.79 22.38 -5.34
CA VAL A 50 -2.25 22.93 -4.06
C VAL A 50 -2.90 24.28 -4.34
N LEU A 51 -4.17 24.43 -3.98
CA LEU A 51 -4.94 25.65 -4.22
C LEU A 51 -5.33 26.28 -2.88
N GLU A 52 -4.93 27.54 -2.68
CA GLU A 52 -5.39 28.30 -1.53
C GLU A 52 -6.76 28.93 -1.82
N PRO A 53 -7.73 28.89 -0.87
CA PRO A 53 -9.05 29.47 -1.07
C PRO A 53 -9.02 30.95 -1.48
N GLN A 54 -8.05 31.71 -0.99
CA GLN A 54 -7.88 33.13 -1.31
C GLN A 54 -7.40 33.36 -2.74
N GLN A 55 -6.65 32.42 -3.33
CA GLN A 55 -6.25 32.48 -4.74
C GLN A 55 -7.42 32.12 -5.65
N VAL A 56 -8.17 31.07 -5.30
CA VAL A 56 -9.35 30.65 -6.07
C VAL A 56 -10.41 31.76 -6.10
N ALA A 57 -10.61 32.47 -4.98
CA ALA A 57 -11.55 33.59 -4.91
C ALA A 57 -11.18 34.79 -5.82
N LYS A 58 -9.93 34.88 -6.27
CA LYS A 58 -9.51 35.93 -7.21
C LYS A 58 -9.89 35.62 -8.64
N VAL A 59 -10.13 34.35 -8.98
CA VAL A 59 -10.48 33.93 -10.34
C VAL A 59 -11.92 34.33 -10.66
N GLN A 60 -12.12 34.96 -11.82
CA GLN A 60 -13.43 35.42 -12.28
C GLN A 60 -13.69 34.93 -13.70
N VAL A 61 -14.98 34.81 -14.05
CA VAL A 61 -15.40 34.45 -15.41
C VAL A 61 -14.96 35.53 -16.39
N GLY A 62 -14.42 35.12 -17.54
CA GLY A 62 -13.91 36.02 -18.57
C GLY A 62 -12.41 36.30 -18.50
N MET A 63 -11.72 35.82 -17.46
CA MET A 63 -10.25 35.86 -17.39
C MET A 63 -9.61 35.02 -18.50
N SER A 64 -8.48 35.48 -19.03
CA SER A 64 -7.66 34.73 -19.98
C SER A 64 -6.93 33.58 -19.28
N LYS A 65 -6.60 32.52 -20.04
CA LYS A 65 -5.82 31.37 -19.53
C LYS A 65 -4.49 31.81 -18.88
N SER A 66 -3.85 32.86 -19.42
CA SER A 66 -2.61 33.41 -18.85
C SER A 66 -2.81 34.06 -17.47
N GLU A 67 -3.90 34.80 -17.28
CA GLU A 67 -4.20 35.43 -15.98
C GLU A 67 -4.52 34.38 -14.92
N VAL A 68 -5.31 33.35 -15.28
CA VAL A 68 -5.60 32.24 -14.36
C VAL A 68 -4.32 31.51 -13.96
N ASN A 69 -3.42 31.26 -14.91
CA ASN A 69 -2.13 30.61 -14.62
C ASN A 69 -1.21 31.49 -13.75
N GLN A 70 -1.32 32.82 -13.80
CA GLN A 70 -0.58 33.71 -12.89
C GLN A 70 -1.12 33.62 -11.45
N ILE A 71 -2.42 33.38 -11.28
CA ILE A 71 -3.05 33.29 -9.96
C ILE A 71 -2.86 31.91 -9.34
N LEU A 72 -3.12 30.84 -10.12
CA LEU A 72 -3.15 29.45 -9.65
C LEU A 72 -1.90 28.63 -10.01
N GLY A 73 -1.00 29.21 -10.81
CA GLY A 73 0.19 28.51 -11.33
C GLY A 73 -0.10 27.65 -12.55
N THR A 74 0.90 26.85 -12.93
CA THR A 74 0.80 25.93 -14.07
C THR A 74 -0.09 24.73 -13.69
N PRO A 75 -1.10 24.37 -14.50
CA PRO A 75 -1.96 23.23 -14.19
C PRO A 75 -1.19 21.92 -14.31
N ALA A 76 -1.41 21.00 -13.36
CA ALA A 76 -0.80 19.67 -13.35
C ALA A 76 -1.28 18.78 -14.51
N LEU A 77 -2.47 19.07 -15.05
CA LEU A 77 -3.04 18.38 -16.21
C LEU A 77 -3.47 19.41 -17.26
N GLN A 78 -3.13 19.13 -18.52
CA GLN A 78 -3.57 19.91 -19.66
C GLN A 78 -4.49 19.04 -20.52
N ASP A 79 -5.61 19.62 -20.96
CA ASP A 79 -6.51 18.93 -21.89
C ASP A 79 -5.81 18.73 -23.25
N ILE A 80 -5.59 17.46 -23.61
CA ILE A 80 -4.92 17.08 -24.85
C ILE A 80 -5.84 17.13 -26.07
N PHE A 81 -7.15 17.13 -25.88
CA PHE A 81 -8.13 17.04 -26.96
C PHE A 81 -8.45 18.42 -27.56
N HIS A 82 -8.34 19.49 -26.77
CA HIS A 82 -8.73 20.85 -27.16
C HIS A 82 -7.59 21.87 -27.07
N ARG A 83 -6.39 21.51 -27.55
CA ARG A 83 -5.18 22.37 -27.51
C ARG A 83 -5.37 23.78 -28.09
N ASN A 84 -6.38 24.00 -28.93
CA ASN A 84 -6.56 25.26 -29.65
C ASN A 84 -8.00 25.81 -29.66
N GLN A 85 -8.86 25.36 -28.74
CA GLN A 85 -10.21 25.91 -28.61
C GLN A 85 -10.25 26.84 -27.39
N ARG A 86 -10.75 28.06 -27.63
CA ARG A 86 -10.74 29.17 -26.68
C ARG A 86 -11.66 28.88 -25.52
#